data_AF-F3MG39-F1
#
_entry.id   AF-F3MG39-F1
#
_cell.length_a   1.000
_cell.length_b   1.000
_cell.length_c   1.000
_cell.angle_alpha   90.00
_cell.angle_beta   90.00
_cell.angle_gamma   90.00
#
_symmetry.space_group_name_H-M   'P 1'
#
loop_
_entity.id
_entity.type
_entity.pdbx_description
1 polymer ?
#
loop_
_entity_poly.entity_id
_entity_poly.type
_entity_poly.pdbx_seq_one_letter_code
_entity_poly.pdbx_strand_id
1 'polypeptide(L)'
;MTDASKLGQAYVKASVELRSNTDQLEEMLQNGKVGSPEFTELWQKRDEAYTAWNNASMLLRELPVEGMAVVVNEINRMQTNMACI
;
A
#
# COMPACT_ATOMS: atom_id res chain seq x y z
N MET A 1 -4.56 17.52 11.17
CA MET A 1 -4.35 16.70 9.97
C MET A 1 -5.68 16.65 9.22
N THR A 2 -5.74 17.05 7.95
CA THR A 2 -7.00 17.04 7.17
C THR A 2 -7.39 15.59 6.83
N ASP A 3 -8.66 15.34 6.54
CA ASP A 3 -9.11 14.00 6.14
C ASP A 3 -8.50 13.55 4.80
N ALA A 4 -8.27 14.50 3.88
CA ALA A 4 -7.53 14.27 2.66
C ALA A 4 -6.08 13.80 2.93
N SER A 5 -5.36 14.42 3.87
CA SER A 5 -4.00 13.99 4.24
C SER A 5 -3.98 12.57 4.83
N LYS A 6 -4.98 12.21 5.66
CA LYS A 6 -5.09 10.85 6.20
C LYS A 6 -5.29 9.81 5.09
N LEU A 7 -6.09 10.13 4.08
CA LEU A 7 -6.33 9.24 2.95
C LEU A 7 -5.07 9.03 2.10
N GLY A 8 -4.31 10.10 1.85
CA GLY A 8 -3.01 9.99 1.19
C GLY A 8 -2.03 9.09 1.96
N GLN A 9 -1.98 9.22 3.29
CA GLN A 9 -1.17 8.36 4.16
C GLN A 9 -1.61 6.90 4.11
N ALA A 10 -2.92 6.64 4.22
CA ALA A 10 -3.46 5.30 4.12
C ALA A 10 -3.12 4.65 2.78
N TYR A 11 -3.24 5.39 1.68
CA TYR A 11 -2.90 4.92 0.34
C TYR A 11 -1.40 4.56 0.20
N VAL A 12 -0.49 5.44 0.62
CA VAL A 12 0.95 5.16 0.52
C VAL A 12 1.35 3.99 1.40
N LYS A 13 0.87 3.96 2.65
CA LYS A 13 1.15 2.87 3.57
C LYS A 13 0.70 1.52 2.99
N ALA A 14 -0.55 1.44 2.53
CA ALA A 14 -1.07 0.21 1.93
C ALA A 14 -0.32 -0.18 0.64
N SER A 15 0.11 0.80 -0.17
CA SER A 15 0.92 0.54 -1.37
C SER A 15 2.28 -0.08 -1.01
N VAL A 16 2.93 0.40 0.04
CA VAL A 16 4.24 -0.10 0.51
C VAL A 16 4.10 -1.50 1.10
N GLU A 17 3.09 -1.71 1.95
CA GLU A 17 2.80 -3.01 2.55
C GLU A 17 2.48 -4.05 1.47
N LEU A 18 1.64 -3.70 0.49
CA LEU A 18 1.31 -4.57 -0.63
C LEU A 18 2.54 -4.92 -1.47
N ARG A 19 3.40 -3.93 -1.77
CA ARG A 19 4.63 -4.17 -2.52
C ARG A 19 5.60 -5.07 -1.77
N SER A 20 5.92 -4.73 -0.52
CA SER A 20 6.84 -5.51 0.33
C SER A 20 6.37 -6.95 0.51
N ASN A 21 5.06 -7.15 0.69
CA ASN A 21 4.49 -8.49 0.80
C ASN A 21 4.54 -9.25 -0.53
N THR A 22 4.25 -8.59 -1.65
CA THR A 22 4.34 -9.20 -2.99
C THR A 22 5.78 -9.61 -3.30
N ASP A 23 6.77 -8.77 -2.98
CA ASP A 23 8.20 -9.08 -3.18
C ASP A 23 8.60 -10.34 -2.38
N GLN A 24 8.13 -10.48 -1.12
CA GLN A 24 8.38 -11.68 -0.30
C GLN A 24 7.70 -12.93 -0.86
N LEU A 25 6.48 -12.81 -1.38
CA LEU A 25 5.79 -13.93 -2.03
C LEU A 25 6.52 -14.35 -3.31
N GLU A 26 7.00 -13.41 -4.12
CA GLU A 26 7.81 -13.71 -5.30
C GLU A 26 9.10 -14.46 -4.93
N GLU A 27 9.79 -14.03 -3.88
CA GLU A 27 10.97 -14.74 -3.36
C GLU A 27 10.62 -16.18 -2.93
N MET A 28 9.50 -16.38 -2.24
CA MET A 28 9.06 -17.71 -1.84
C MET A 28 8.67 -18.60 -3.03
N LEU A 29 8.05 -18.03 -4.06
CA LEU A 29 7.75 -18.72 -5.31
C LEU A 29 9.03 -19.18 -6.00
N GLN A 30 10.03 -18.28 -6.12
CA GLN A 30 11.33 -18.59 -6.73
C GLN A 30 12.09 -19.68 -5.96
N ASN A 31 11.95 -19.70 -4.64
CA ASN A 31 12.56 -20.70 -3.76
C ASN A 31 11.75 -21.99 -3.61
N GLY A 32 10.62 -22.15 -4.33
CA GLY A 32 9.80 -23.36 -4.31
C GLY A 32 9.03 -23.62 -3.00
N LYS A 33 8.83 -22.58 -2.18
CA LYS A 33 8.20 -22.68 -0.84
C LYS A 33 6.66 -22.55 -0.84
N VAL A 34 6.02 -22.75 -1.99
CA VAL A 34 4.59 -22.46 -2.23
C VAL A 34 3.63 -23.27 -1.31
N GLY A 35 4.08 -24.41 -0.79
CA GLY A 35 3.30 -25.25 0.12
C GLY A 35 3.53 -24.99 1.60
N SER A 36 4.36 -24.01 1.97
CA SER A 36 4.70 -23.78 3.37
C SER A 36 3.60 -22.98 4.11
N PRO A 37 3.45 -23.17 5.44
CA PRO A 37 2.54 -22.35 6.24
C PRO A 37 2.83 -20.85 6.10
N GLU A 38 4.11 -20.48 6.04
CA GLU A 38 4.56 -19.09 5.89
C GLU A 38 4.09 -18.48 4.57
N PHE A 39 4.08 -19.27 3.48
CA PHE A 39 3.55 -18.81 2.19
C PHE A 39 2.05 -18.50 2.29
N THR A 40 1.29 -19.37 2.97
CA THR A 40 -0.15 -19.19 3.15
C THR A 40 -0.44 -17.94 3.98
N GLU A 41 0.31 -17.72 5.06
CA GLU A 41 0.18 -16.52 5.88
C GLU A 41 0.55 -15.24 5.10
N LEU A 42 1.63 -15.26 4.32
CA LEU A 42 2.00 -14.12 3.48
C LEU A 42 0.93 -13.86 2.42
N TRP A 43 0.37 -14.90 1.82
CA TRP A 43 -0.70 -14.77 0.84
C TRP A 43 -1.95 -14.10 1.41
N GLN A 44 -2.37 -14.51 2.61
CA GLN A 44 -3.48 -13.86 3.32
C GLN A 44 -3.18 -12.40 3.62
N LYS A 45 -1.99 -12.09 4.13
CA LYS A 45 -1.54 -10.71 4.39
C LYS A 45 -1.50 -9.87 3.11
N ARG A 46 -1.15 -10.46 1.95
CA ARG A 46 -1.19 -9.77 0.66
C ARG A 46 -2.61 -9.36 0.29
N ASP A 47 -3.58 -10.23 0.52
CA ASP A 47 -4.97 -9.99 0.17
C ASP A 47 -5.61 -8.91 1.06
N GLU A 48 -5.26 -8.91 2.34
CA GLU A 48 -5.61 -7.83 3.26
C GLU A 48 -4.99 -6.49 2.82
N ALA A 49 -3.70 -6.49 2.48
CA ALA A 49 -3.00 -5.30 2.00
C ALA A 49 -3.58 -4.79 0.66
N TYR A 50 -3.95 -5.70 -0.25
CA TYR A 50 -4.62 -5.36 -1.50
C TYR A 50 -5.99 -4.73 -1.24
N THR A 51 -6.78 -5.31 -0.34
CA THR A 51 -8.09 -4.76 0.04
C THR A 51 -7.96 -3.36 0.64
N ALA A 52 -7.01 -3.16 1.55
CA ALA A 52 -6.72 -1.86 2.15
C ALA A 52 -6.29 -0.83 1.10
N TRP A 53 -5.40 -1.22 0.18
CA TRP A 53 -4.95 -0.38 -0.92
C TRP A 53 -6.10 -0.01 -1.86
N ASN A 54 -6.92 -0.99 -2.26
CA ASN A 54 -8.05 -0.77 -3.14
C ASN A 54 -9.06 0.21 -2.52
N ASN A 55 -9.42 -0.01 -1.25
CA ASN A 55 -10.33 0.87 -0.52
C ASN A 55 -9.79 2.29 -0.41
N ALA A 56 -8.51 2.45 -0.06
CA ALA A 56 -7.87 3.76 -0.01
C ALA A 56 -7.88 4.44 -1.40
N SER A 57 -7.61 3.69 -2.47
CA SER A 57 -7.62 4.21 -3.84
C SER A 57 -9.02 4.66 -4.29
N MET A 58 -10.07 3.96 -3.88
CA MET A 58 -11.46 4.35 -4.15
C MET A 58 -11.81 5.64 -3.43
N LEU A 59 -11.49 5.74 -2.13
CA LEU A 59 -11.75 6.95 -1.34
C LEU A 59 -11.02 8.17 -1.90
N LEU A 60 -9.81 8.00 -2.44
CA LEU A 60 -9.10 9.08 -3.12
C LEU A 60 -9.84 9.58 -4.37
N ARG A 61 -10.45 8.68 -5.15
CA ARG A 61 -11.22 9.06 -6.36
C ARG A 61 -12.49 9.83 -6.04
N GLU A 62 -13.03 9.65 -4.84
CA GLU A 62 -14.24 10.33 -4.37
C GLU A 62 -13.96 11.74 -3.81
N LEU A 63 -12.68 12.13 -3.66
CA LEU A 63 -12.33 13.44 -3.15
C LEU A 63 -12.66 14.56 -4.13
N PRO A 64 -13.13 15.72 -3.64
CA PRO A 64 -13.21 16.93 -4.44
C PRO A 64 -11.80 17.40 -4.85
N VAL A 65 -11.72 18.19 -5.92
CA VAL A 65 -10.46 18.61 -6.57
C VAL A 65 -9.51 19.29 -5.58
N GLU A 66 -10.05 20.09 -4.65
CA GLU A 66 -9.27 20.77 -3.62
C GLU A 66 -8.59 19.79 -2.64
N GLY A 67 -9.26 18.69 -2.33
CA GLY A 67 -8.72 17.62 -1.48
C GLY A 67 -7.64 16.80 -2.20
N MET A 68 -7.77 16.63 -3.52
CA MET A 68 -6.80 15.88 -4.32
C MET A 68 -5.42 16.54 -4.35
N ALA A 69 -5.34 17.87 -4.42
CA ALA A 69 -4.05 18.58 -4.38
C ALA A 69 -3.31 18.33 -3.05
N VAL A 70 -4.04 18.29 -1.93
CA VAL A 70 -3.49 17.98 -0.60
C VAL A 70 -2.97 16.53 -0.55
N VAL A 71 -3.73 15.59 -1.10
CA VAL A 71 -3.32 14.17 -1.20
C VAL A 71 -2.05 14.02 -2.01
N VAL A 72 -1.99 14.61 -3.22
CA VAL A 72 -0.85 14.46 -4.13
C VAL A 72 0.44 14.98 -3.47
N ASN A 73 0.37 16.14 -2.81
CA ASN A 73 1.51 16.69 -2.07
C ASN A 73 1.95 15.77 -0.93
N GLU A 74 1.00 15.18 -0.21
CA GLU A 74 1.29 14.27 0.89
C GLU A 74 1.90 12.96 0.38
N ILE A 75 1.38 12.38 -0.71
CA ILE A 75 1.95 11.21 -1.38
C ILE A 75 3.39 11.49 -1.81
N ASN A 76 3.65 12.62 -2.48
CA ASN A 76 4.99 13.01 -2.92
C ASN A 76 5.96 13.17 -1.73
N ARG A 77 5.50 13.79 -0.63
CA ARG A 77 6.29 13.95 0.60
C ARG A 77 6.68 12.58 1.18
N MET A 78 5.72 11.65 1.27
CA MET A 78 5.98 10.32 1.81
C MET A 78 6.89 9.49 0.91
N GLN A 79 6.68 9.52 -0.41
CA GLN A 79 7.55 8.83 -1.37
C GLN A 79 8.99 9.33 -1.32
N THR A 80 9.18 10.64 -1.22
CA THR A 80 10.52 11.24 -1.08
C THR A 80 11.20 10.76 0.21
N ASN A 81 10.46 10.73 1.33
CA ASN A 81 11.00 10.27 2.60
C ASN A 81 11.31 8.77 2.62
N MET A 82 10.55 7.95 1.89
CA MET A 82 10.81 6.51 1.77
C MET A 82 12.00 6.18 0.86
N ALA A 83 12.32 7.03 -0.12
CA ALA A 83 13.49 6.85 -0.99
C ALA A 83 14.83 7.21 -0.30
N CYS A 84 14.78 7.83 0.89
CA CYS A 84 15.95 8.24 1.67
C CYS A 84 16.32 7.27 2.81
N ILE A 85 15.66 6.10 2.89
CA ILE A 85 15.94 5.03 3.86
C ILE A 85 16.36 3.79 3.09
#